data_AF-A0A6F8TVS8-F1
#
_entry.id   AF-A0A6F8TVS8-F1
#
_cell.length_a   1.000
_cell.length_b   1.000
_cell.length_c   1.000
_cell.angle_alpha   90.00
_cell.angle_beta   90.00
_cell.angle_gamma   90.00
#
_symmetry.space_group_name_H-M   'P 1'
#
loop_
_entity.id
_entity.type
_entity.pdbx_description
1 polymer ?
#
loop_
_entity_poly.entity_id
_entity_poly.type
_entity_poly.pdbx_seq_one_letter_code
_entity_poly.pdbx_strand_id
1 'polypeptide(L)' 'MSRKYKPLNKIVFGMTETTLARVIERHEDRGWVQTSEIKEHGYGLGCLMTFDKNKQ' A
#
# COMPACT_ATOMS: atom_id res chain seq x y z
N MET A 1 -0.12 -29.36 -7.28
CA MET A 1 0.03 -28.46 -6.10
C MET A 1 -0.54 -27.10 -6.47
N SER A 2 -1.61 -26.63 -5.81
CA SER A 2 -2.08 -25.25 -6.01
C SER A 2 -1.02 -24.28 -5.50
N ARG A 3 -0.48 -23.42 -6.38
CA ARG A 3 0.32 -22.26 -5.97
C ARG A 3 -0.61 -21.34 -5.16
N LYS A 4 -0.50 -21.37 -3.83
CA LYS A 4 -1.12 -20.35 -2.99
C LYS A 4 -0.43 -19.03 -3.34
N TYR A 5 -1.13 -18.13 -4.01
CA TYR A 5 -0.64 -16.78 -4.24
C TYR A 5 -0.52 -16.08 -2.89
N LYS A 6 0.71 -15.70 -2.52
CA LYS A 6 0.93 -14.88 -1.33
C LYS A 6 0.51 -13.45 -1.65
N PRO A 7 -0.19 -12.75 -0.74
CA PRO A 7 -0.44 -11.32 -0.90
C PRO A 7 0.88 -10.57 -1.08
N LEU A 8 0.89 -9.61 -1.99
CA LEU A 8 2.03 -8.71 -2.18
C LEU A 8 1.92 -7.59 -1.16
N ASN A 9 3.00 -7.30 -0.44
CA ASN A 9 3.06 -6.20 0.50
C ASN A 9 4.01 -5.14 -0.04
N LYS A 10 3.63 -3.87 0.11
CA LYS A 10 4.44 -2.73 -0.32
C LYS A 10 4.32 -1.61 0.71
N ILE A 11 5.44 -0.97 1.03
CA ILE A 11 5.43 0.31 1.74
C ILE A 11 5.20 1.41 0.69
N VAL A 12 4.17 2.20 0.90
CA VAL A 12 3.89 3.41 0.11
C VAL A 12 4.41 4.60 0.90
N PHE A 13 5.14 5.48 0.22
CA PHE A 13 5.86 6.61 0.81
C PHE A 13 5.59 7.90 0.06
N GLY A 14 5.57 9.02 0.78
CA GLY A 14 5.51 10.37 0.23
C GLY A 14 6.19 11.38 1.14
N MET A 15 6.80 12.41 0.55
CA MET A 15 7.48 13.49 1.30
C MET A 15 6.50 14.40 2.06
N THR A 16 5.25 14.47 1.62
CA THR A 16 4.19 15.25 2.26
C THR A 16 2.92 14.41 2.35
N GLU A 17 2.03 14.75 3.30
CA GLU A 17 0.72 14.09 3.46
C GLU A 17 -0.08 14.09 2.15
N THR A 18 -0.11 15.23 1.45
CA THR A 18 -0.83 15.36 0.17
C THR A 18 -0.27 14.43 -0.90
N THR A 19 1.06 14.28 -0.97
CA THR A 19 1.69 13.39 -1.94
C THR A 19 1.40 11.94 -1.59
N LEU A 20 1.52 11.58 -0.31
CA LEU A 20 1.23 10.24 0.17
C LEU A 20 -0.23 9.85 -0.11
N ALA A 21 -1.19 10.72 0.21
CA ALA A 21 -2.61 10.49 -0.03
C ALA A 21 -2.90 10.19 -1.52
N ARG A 22 -2.35 11.00 -2.43
CA ARG A 22 -2.48 10.77 -3.88
C ARG A 22 -1.87 9.44 -4.34
N VAL A 23 -0.76 9.03 -3.72
CA VAL A 23 -0.14 7.76 -4.06
C VAL A 23 -0.98 6.60 -3.53
N ILE A 24 -1.52 6.69 -2.32
CA ILE A 24 -2.43 5.69 -1.74
C ILE A 24 -3.64 5.51 -2.64
N GLU A 25 -4.36 6.59 -2.97
CA GLU A 25 -5.54 6.59 -3.85
C GLU A 25 -5.26 5.86 -5.18
N ARG A 26 -4.14 6.19 -5.85
CA ARG A 26 -3.73 5.52 -7.10
C ARG A 26 -3.44 4.03 -6.94
N HIS A 27 -3.05 3.57 -5.76
CA HIS A 27 -2.85 2.14 -5.47
C HIS A 27 -4.19 1.47 -5.15
N GLU A 28 -5.07 2.15 -4.42
CA GLU A 28 -6.44 1.68 -4.15
C GLU A 28 -7.24 1.49 -5.43
N ASP A 29 -7.14 2.41 -6.40
CA ASP A 29 -7.70 2.29 -7.74
C ASP A 29 -7.23 1.03 -8.49
N ARG A 30 -6.05 0.50 -8.13
CA ARG A 30 -5.46 -0.71 -8.69
C ARG A 30 -5.74 -1.96 -7.86
N GLY A 31 -6.56 -1.85 -6.81
CA GLY A 31 -6.94 -2.95 -5.92
C GLY A 31 -5.98 -3.21 -4.76
N TRP A 32 -5.06 -2.29 -4.45
CA TRP A 32 -4.29 -2.36 -3.20
C TRP A 32 -5.15 -1.87 -2.04
N VAL A 33 -4.87 -2.36 -0.83
CA VAL A 33 -5.59 -1.96 0.38
C VAL A 33 -4.57 -1.52 1.43
N GLN A 34 -4.80 -0.37 2.06
CA GLN A 34 -4.00 0.08 3.19
C GLN A 34 -4.21 -0.84 4.40
N THR A 35 -3.11 -1.34 4.97
CA THR A 35 -3.13 -2.31 6.08
C THR A 35 -2.42 -1.82 7.35
N SER A 36 -1.79 -0.65 7.30
CA SER A 36 -1.27 0.03 8.49
C SER A 36 -1.67 1.50 8.52
N GLU A 37 -1.57 2.11 9.69
CA GLU A 37 -1.64 3.57 9.83
C GLU A 37 -0.51 4.25 9.05
N ILE A 38 -0.75 5.51 8.67
CA ILE A 38 0.26 6.40 8.10
C ILE A 38 1.15 6.87 9.25
N LYS A 39 2.46 6.72 9.10
CA LYS A 39 3.46 7.16 10.08
C LYS A 39 4.72 7.67 9.42
N GLU A 40 5.57 8.32 10.20
CA GLU A 40 6.90 8.72 9.74
C GLU A 40 7.70 7.50 9.25
N HIS A 41 8.29 7.65 8.06
CA HIS A 41 9.09 6.63 7.41
C HIS A 41 10.26 7.29 6.70
N GLY A 42 11.43 7.30 7.34
CA GLY A 42 12.58 8.05 6.84
C GLY A 42 12.34 9.57 6.94
N TYR A 43 12.48 10.28 5.83
CA TYR A 43 12.33 11.75 5.76
C TYR A 43 10.92 12.24 5.41
N GLY A 44 9.93 11.34 5.45
CA GLY A 44 8.54 11.66 5.10
C GLY A 44 7.58 10.70 5.78
N LEU A 45 6.46 10.42 5.12
CA LEU A 45 5.39 9.58 5.64
C LEU A 45 5.23 8.32 4.80
N GLY A 46 4.79 7.23 5.43
CA GLY A 46 4.42 6.03 4.72
C GLY A 46 3.46 5.12 5.46
N CYS A 47 2.87 4.19 4.71
CA CYS A 47 1.99 3.14 5.21
C CYS A 47 2.25 1.83 4.46
N LEU A 48 1.88 0.71 5.09
CA LEU A 48 1.87 -0.59 4.45
C LEU A 48 0.57 -0.75 3.65
N MET A 49 0.70 -1.23 2.42
CA MET A 49 -0.41 -1.65 1.58
C MET A 49 -0.23 -3.10 1.14
N THR A 50 -1.33 -3.81 0.97
CA THR A 50 -1.37 -5.20 0.54
C THR A 50 -2.21 -5.36 -0.73
N PHE A 51 -1.76 -6.22 -1.63
CA PHE A 51 -2.49 -6.60 -2.84
C PHE A 51 -2.69 -8.11 -2.86
N ASP A 52 -3.96 -8.54 -2.81
CA ASP A 52 -4.34 -9.95 -2.82
C ASP A 52 -5.16 -10.27 -4.07
N LYS A 53 -4.54 -10.97 -5.02
CA LYS A 53 -5.19 -11.41 -6.27
C LYS A 53 -6.33 -12.40 -6.06
N ASN A 54 -6.42 -13.05 -4.89
CA ASN A 54 -7.45 -14.04 -4.63
C ASN A 54 -8.73 -13.45 -3.99
N LYS A 55 -8.73 -12.15 -3.67
CA LYS A 55 -9.87 -11.45 -3.06
C LYS A 55 -10.70 -10.63 -4.06
N GLN A 56 -10.40 -10.73 -5.36
CA GLN A 56 -11.21 -10.12 -6.43
C GLN A 56 -12.30 -11.07 -6.91
#